data_AF-A0A5C0UFL5-F1
#
_entry.id   AF-A0A5C0UFL5-F1
#
_cell.length_a   1.000
_cell.length_b   1.000
_cell.length_c   1.000
_cell.angle_alpha   90.00
_cell.angle_beta   90.00
_cell.angle_gamma   90.00
#
_symmetry.space_group_name_H-M   'P 1'
#
loop_
_entity.id
_entity.type
_entity.pdbx_description
1 polymer ?
#
loop_
_entity_poly.entity_id
_entity_poly.type
_entity_poly.pdbx_seq_one_letter_code
_entity_poly.pdbx_strand_id
1 'polypeptide(L)'
;MRICLVTGHRVQHGHNVSHANNKTKRLFLPNLHSKNVVSEIRKKEIKILISHRGERTMTKYGGFDQFLLNAKNRKLTVDAKEQKRKLQKYLKKQAKKA
;
A
#
# COMPACT_ATOMS: atom_id res chain seq x y z
N MET A 1 -0.57 -12.43 6.76
CA MET A 1 0.48 -11.47 7.18
C MET A 1 -0.05 -10.05 7.03
N ARG A 2 0.22 -9.15 7.99
CA ARG A 2 -0.12 -7.73 7.86
C ARG A 2 0.94 -7.05 6.97
N ILE A 3 0.55 -6.61 5.78
CA ILE A 3 1.43 -5.99 4.78
C ILE A 3 0.82 -4.63 4.42
N CYS A 4 1.66 -3.61 4.25
CA CYS A 4 1.18 -2.33 3.73
C CYS A 4 0.80 -2.49 2.25
N LEU A 5 -0.43 -2.11 1.89
CA LEU A 5 -0.91 -2.21 0.50
C LEU A 5 -0.07 -1.37 -0.49
N VAL A 6 0.32 -0.16 -0.10
CA VAL A 6 1.04 0.80 -0.96
C VAL A 6 2.52 0.42 -1.15
N THR A 7 3.21 0.13 -0.04
CA THR A 7 4.69 -0.02 -0.04
C THR A 7 5.16 -1.46 0.08
N GLY A 8 4.28 -2.41 0.39
CA GLY A 8 4.67 -3.80 0.64
C GLY A 8 5.48 -4.01 1.92
N HIS A 9 5.55 -3.01 2.82
CA HIS A 9 6.24 -3.16 4.09
C HIS A 9 5.65 -4.33 4.89
N ARG A 10 6.53 -5.28 5.21
CA ARG A 10 6.25 -6.52 5.93
C ARG A 10 7.08 -6.60 7.20
N VAL A 11 6.68 -7.49 8.10
CA VAL A 11 7.45 -7.82 9.31
C VAL A 11 8.85 -8.26 8.91
N GLN A 12 9.86 -7.73 9.59
CA GLN A 12 11.24 -8.19 9.44
C GLN A 12 11.65 -9.02 10.65
N HIS A 13 12.44 -10.06 10.40
CA HIS A 13 12.99 -10.92 11.45
C HIS A 13 14.43 -10.49 11.68
N GLY A 14 14.86 -10.44 12.93
CA GLY A 14 16.26 -10.20 13.26
C GLY A 14 16.55 -10.45 14.73
N HIS A 15 17.61 -9.83 15.24
CA HIS A 15 18.08 -10.06 16.60
C HIS A 15 18.22 -8.74 17.37
N ASN A 16 18.03 -8.80 18.69
CA ASN A 16 18.65 -7.85 19.60
C ASN A 16 20.09 -8.29 19.84
N VAL A 17 21.04 -7.38 19.69
CA VAL A 17 22.46 -7.63 19.96
C VAL A 17 22.84 -6.78 21.16
N SER A 18 23.32 -7.41 22.24
CA SER A 18 23.83 -6.69 23.41
C SER A 18 25.23 -6.13 23.14
N HIS A 19 25.73 -5.27 24.03
CA HIS A 19 27.12 -4.79 23.98
C HIS A 19 28.14 -5.93 24.07
N ALA A 20 27.80 -7.04 24.74
CA ALA A 20 28.60 -8.26 24.78
C ALA A 20 28.36 -9.19 23.57
N ASN A 21 27.64 -8.74 22.54
CA ASN A 21 27.27 -9.50 21.33
C ASN A 21 26.36 -10.72 21.56
N ASN A 22 25.65 -10.79 22.69
CA ASN A 22 24.63 -11.82 22.89
C ASN A 22 23.42 -11.52 22.00
N LYS A 23 22.99 -12.50 21.19
CA LYS A 23 21.93 -12.34 20.19
C LYS A 23 20.64 -13.02 20.62
N THR A 24 19.55 -12.26 20.79
CA THR A 24 18.20 -12.81 21.04
C THR A 24 17.26 -12.50 19.88
N LYS A 25 16.42 -13.45 19.47
CA LYS A 25 15.51 -13.30 18.33
C LYS A 25 14.44 -12.24 18.63
N ARG A 26 14.13 -11.38 17.66
CA ARG A 26 13.02 -10.41 17.73
C ARG A 26 12.32 -10.21 16.39
N LEU A 27 11.10 -9.70 16.45
CA LEU A 27 10.32 -9.27 15.30
C LEU A 27 10.27 -7.74 15.22
N PHE A 28 10.55 -7.20 14.04
CA PHE A 28 10.38 -5.78 13.75
C PHE A 28 9.03 -5.57 13.06
N LEU A 29 8.05 -5.12 13.84
CA LEU A 29 6.71 -4.87 13.34
C LEU A 29 6.62 -3.50 12.66
N PRO A 30 6.04 -3.41 11.45
CA PRO A 30 5.74 -2.12 10.84
C PRO A 30 4.56 -1.45 11.57
N ASN A 31 4.60 -0.13 11.69
CA ASN A 31 3.48 0.67 12.19
C ASN A 31 2.37 0.74 11.13
N LEU A 32 1.44 -0.23 11.16
CA LEU A 32 0.34 -0.39 10.22
C LEU A 32 -0.97 0.08 10.84
N HIS A 33 -1.67 0.98 10.15
CA HIS A 33 -2.98 1.49 10.52
C HIS A 33 -4.02 1.09 9.50
N SER A 34 -5.23 0.80 9.96
CA SER A 34 -6.38 0.64 9.08
C SER A 34 -6.96 2.04 8.81
N LYS A 35 -6.91 2.49 7.56
CA LYS A 35 -7.46 3.79 7.15
C LYS A 35 -8.45 3.61 6.00
N ASN A 36 -9.49 4.45 5.99
CA ASN A 36 -10.39 4.57 4.85
C ASN A 36 -9.80 5.59 3.89
N VAL A 37 -9.70 5.21 2.62
CA VAL A 37 -9.20 6.05 1.55
C VAL A 37 -10.30 6.21 0.51
N VAL A 38 -10.58 7.45 0.14
CA VAL A 38 -11.56 7.77 -0.90
C VAL A 38 -10.87 7.68 -2.27
N SER A 39 -11.44 6.89 -3.17
CA SER A 39 -11.10 6.92 -4.60
C SER A 39 -11.98 7.97 -5.29
N GLU A 40 -11.35 9.02 -5.81
CA GLU A 40 -12.03 10.13 -6.49
C GLU A 40 -12.66 9.68 -7.81
N ILE A 41 -11.97 8.81 -8.57
CA ILE A 41 -12.43 8.37 -9.89
C ILE A 41 -13.67 7.49 -9.76
N ARG A 42 -13.67 6.57 -8.79
CA ARG A 42 -14.77 5.61 -8.59
C ARG A 42 -15.80 6.09 -7.57
N LYS A 43 -15.54 7.20 -6.87
CA LYS A 43 -16.33 7.73 -5.74
C LYS A 43 -16.68 6.65 -4.72
N LYS A 44 -15.67 5.86 -4.32
CA LYS A 44 -15.84 4.77 -3.36
C LYS A 44 -14.77 4.85 -2.28
N GLU A 45 -15.19 4.56 -1.05
CA GLU A 45 -14.29 4.38 0.07
C GLU A 45 -13.73 2.96 0.09
N ILE A 46 -12.42 2.85 0.31
CA ILE A 46 -11.73 1.57 0.43
C ILE A 46 -10.98 1.57 1.75
N LYS A 47 -11.27 0.59 2.60
CA LYS A 47 -10.52 0.33 3.83
C LYS A 47 -9.22 -0.40 3.48
N ILE A 48 -8.08 0.21 3.78
CA ILE A 48 -6.76 -0.36 3.49
C ILE A 48 -5.87 -0.37 4.72
N LEU A 49 -4.97 -1.35 4.79
CA LEU A 49 -3.87 -1.36 5.74
C LEU A 49 -2.69 -0.58 5.16
N ILE A 50 -2.34 0.51 5.84
CA ILE A 50 -1.30 1.44 5.38
C ILE A 50 -0.28 1.71 6.48
N SER A 51 0.99 1.75 6.08
CA SER A 51 2.07 2.25 6.95
C SER A 51 2.24 3.75 6.77
N HIS A 52 2.86 4.42 7.73
CA HIS A 52 3.12 5.86 7.62
C HIS A 52 3.94 6.23 6.36
N ARG A 53 4.85 5.34 5.92
CA ARG A 53 5.57 5.52 4.65
C ARG A 53 4.65 5.43 3.43
N GLY A 54 3.68 4.52 3.48
CA GLY A 54 2.66 4.40 2.44
C GLY A 54 1.82 5.66 2.33
N GLU A 55 1.42 6.23 3.46
CA GLU A 55 0.66 7.48 3.53
C GLU A 55 1.43 8.64 2.90
N ARG A 56 2.69 8.87 3.30
CA ARG A 56 3.55 9.90 2.68
C ARG A 56 3.71 9.72 1.19
N THR A 57 3.78 8.47 0.73
CA THR A 57 3.88 8.16 -0.70
C THR A 57 2.59 8.56 -1.42
N MET A 58 1.43 8.22 -0.87
CA MET A 58 0.14 8.62 -1.45
C MET A 58 -0.01 10.14 -1.52
N THR A 59 0.36 10.87 -0.46
CA THR A 59 0.36 12.33 -0.46
C THR A 59 1.27 12.90 -1.55
N LYS A 60 2.47 12.33 -1.73
CA LYS A 60 3.41 12.76 -2.78
C LYS A 60 2.84 12.63 -4.20
N TYR A 61 2.05 11.59 -4.45
CA TYR A 61 1.42 11.38 -5.76
C TYR A 61 0.09 12.12 -5.93
N GLY A 62 -0.40 12.83 -4.89
CA GLY A 62 -1.65 13.56 -4.94
C GLY A 62 -2.90 12.69 -4.83
N GLY A 63 -2.78 11.47 -4.26
CA GLY A 63 -3.94 10.61 -4.00
C GLY A 63 -3.71 9.13 -4.33
N PHE A 64 -4.70 8.30 -3.98
CA PHE A 64 -4.62 6.85 -4.17
C PHE A 64 -4.71 6.45 -5.64
N ASP A 65 -5.65 7.04 -6.37
CA ASP A 65 -5.92 6.70 -7.76
C ASP A 65 -4.73 7.10 -8.65
N GLN A 66 -4.18 8.30 -8.42
CA GLN A 66 -3.01 8.79 -9.12
C GLN A 66 -1.77 7.95 -8.83
N PHE A 67 -1.59 7.51 -7.58
CA PHE A 67 -0.55 6.55 -7.24
C PHE A 67 -0.66 5.25 -8.04
N LEU A 68 -1.86 4.66 -8.14
CA LEU A 68 -2.07 3.41 -8.87
C LEU A 68 -1.83 3.56 -10.38
N LEU A 69 -2.21 4.69 -10.96
CA LEU A 69 -1.98 4.98 -12.38
C LEU A 69 -0.48 5.13 -12.69
N ASN A 70 0.24 5.91 -11.88
CA ASN A 70 1.66 6.21 -12.09
C ASN A 70 2.58 5.04 -11.74
N ALA A 71 2.21 4.21 -10.77
CA ALA A 71 3.07 3.13 -10.32
C ALA A 71 3.12 1.96 -11.31
N LYS A 72 4.34 1.49 -11.62
CA LYS A 72 4.58 0.30 -12.47
C LYS A 72 4.13 -0.98 -11.77
N ASN A 73 3.52 -1.91 -12.50
CA ASN A 73 2.97 -3.16 -11.94
C ASN A 73 3.98 -3.97 -11.09
N ARG A 74 5.28 -3.94 -11.42
CA ARG A 74 6.33 -4.62 -10.63
C ARG A 74 6.45 -4.10 -9.19
N LYS A 75 6.14 -2.82 -8.96
CA LYS A 75 6.26 -2.17 -7.64
C LYS A 75 4.99 -2.28 -6.79
N LEU A 76 3.87 -2.73 -7.37
CA LEU A 76 2.61 -2.87 -6.64
C LEU A 76 2.53 -4.24 -5.96
N THR A 77 1.89 -4.25 -4.79
CA THR A 77 1.44 -5.48 -4.11
C THR A 77 0.31 -6.15 -4.88
N VAL A 78 -0.03 -7.39 -4.52
CA VAL A 78 -1.11 -8.15 -5.16
C VAL A 78 -2.44 -7.39 -5.07
N ASP A 79 -2.81 -6.93 -3.88
CA ASP A 79 -4.03 -6.17 -3.65
C ASP A 79 -4.05 -4.86 -4.43
N ALA A 80 -2.92 -4.13 -4.47
CA ALA A 80 -2.82 -2.89 -5.22
C ALA A 80 -2.95 -3.12 -6.74
N LYS A 81 -2.42 -4.23 -7.27
CA LYS A 81 -2.62 -4.62 -8.68
C LYS A 81 -4.09 -4.88 -8.98
N GLU A 82 -4.82 -5.51 -8.08
CA GLU A 82 -6.26 -5.71 -8.25
C GLU A 82 -7.02 -4.39 -8.30
N GLN A 83 -6.72 -3.46 -7.38
CA GLN A 83 -7.35 -2.14 -7.39
C GLN A 83 -7.05 -1.38 -8.68
N LYS A 84 -5.81 -1.44 -9.17
CA LYS A 84 -5.44 -0.86 -10.46
C LYS A 84 -6.24 -1.45 -11.61
N ARG A 85 -6.39 -2.79 -11.67
CA ARG A 85 -7.21 -3.46 -12.69
C ARG A 85 -8.68 -3.02 -12.62
N LYS A 86 -9.24 -2.92 -11.41
CA LYS A 86 -10.62 -2.45 -11.18
C LYS A 86 -10.80 -1.01 -11.67
N LEU A 87 -9.83 -0.14 -11.38
CA LEU A 87 -9.83 1.27 -11.81
C LEU A 87 -9.72 1.40 -13.33
N GLN A 88 -8.82 0.65 -13.97
CA GLN A 88 -8.70 0.62 -15.44
C GLN A 88 -9.98 0.12 -16.12
N LYS A 89 -10.62 -0.93 -15.59
CA LYS A 89 -11.92 -1.41 -16.10
C LYS A 89 -13.00 -0.33 -15.99
N TYR A 90 -13.03 0.40 -14.88
CA TYR A 90 -13.99 1.48 -14.67
C TYR A 90 -13.78 2.63 -15.67
N LEU A 91 -12.52 3.06 -15.88
CA LEU A 91 -12.18 4.08 -16.89
C LEU A 91 -12.58 3.65 -18.30
N LYS A 92 -12.29 2.40 -18.70
CA LYS A 92 -12.72 1.85 -20.00
C LYS A 92 -14.24 1.84 -20.16
N LYS A 93 -14.98 1.51 -19.10
CA LYS A 93 -16.46 1.53 -19.12
C LYS A 93 -16.99 2.95 -19.27
N GLN A 94 -16.40 3.93 -18.61
CA GLN A 94 -16.78 5.34 -18.78
C GLN A 94 -16.52 5.81 -20.21
N ALA A 95 -15.34 5.50 -20.77
CA ALA A 95 -14.98 5.86 -22.13
C ALA A 95 -15.87 5.23 -23.21
N LYS A 96 -16.48 4.05 -22.94
CA LYS A 96 -17.47 3.42 -23.84
C LYS A 96 -18.87 4.01 -23.71
N LYS A 97 -19.15 4.67 -22.59
CA LYS A 97 -20.47 5.27 -22.31
C LYS A 97 -20.57 6.70 -22.86
N ALA A 98 -19.43 7.39 -22.96
CA ALA A 98 -19.28 8.59 -23.78
C ALA A 98 -19.22 8.20 -25.26
#